data_AF-A0A7Y5NDN9-F1
#
_entry.id   AF-A0A7Y5NDN9-F1
#
_cell.length_a   1.000
_cell.length_b   1.000
_cell.length_c   1.000
_cell.angle_alpha   90.00
_cell.angle_beta   90.00
_cell.angle_gamma   90.00
#
_symmetry.space_group_name_H-M   'P 1'
#
loop_
_entity.id
_entity.type
_entity.pdbx_description
1 polymer ?
#
loop_
_entity_poly.entity_id
_entity_poly.type
_entity_poly.pdbx_seq_one_letter_code
_entity_poly.pdbx_strand_id
1 'polypeptide(L)'
;RLAGGVAHDFNNVLTIIKGNADLAAVVAGLALGNPNRAEFVLDNFDIPAVINYLAAGTLFQDFDRTVKNYYLYRDTNGDGQWQVFPWDKDLTFGLQGLTTDLVQGNNDLPTAGSAYIGHPLFGTSDRNCCGVNNLFDAVFDTPVLREMFLRRLRTLMDEFLQPPDTPVAERHFETRFDELAATLSADAALDLARWGAGFGTLQNLSTAIDAIKANYLAQRRVHLYETHSIDAIGGGGELTTLISGAPGATTASYFVPTDNGLGTSWTQIGFAPSTPWPQGPFGIGYEDQPVDYVDLLRTAVRPQDVCATCTSVFIRVPFEVGDLGEIENLTLRVKYDDGFVAYLNGVEVARRNVTGAAAFDTPAANHPDTAAVAFEDIAISSSAIVAGANVLAFHAINSGVISSPIFMVR
;
A
#
# COMPACT_ATOMS: atom_id res chain seq x y z
N ARG A 1 15.87 17.54 -5.54
CA ARG A 1 16.54 18.72 -4.93
C ARG A 1 16.31 18.62 -3.43
N LEU A 2 17.32 18.24 -2.64
CA LEU A 2 17.26 18.38 -1.18
C LEU A 2 17.47 19.87 -0.88
N ALA A 3 16.38 20.63 -0.86
CA ALA A 3 16.41 22.06 -0.59
C ALA A 3 15.97 22.29 0.86
N GLY A 4 16.95 22.41 1.75
CA GLY A 4 16.72 22.87 3.13
C GLY A 4 16.90 21.77 4.18
N GLY A 5 18.14 21.38 4.42
CA GLY A 5 18.52 20.62 5.60
C GLY A 5 19.97 20.95 5.91
N VAL A 6 20.20 21.93 6.80
CA VAL A 6 21.56 22.21 7.28
C VAL A 6 21.92 21.07 8.23
N ALA A 7 22.73 20.12 7.75
CA ALA A 7 23.24 19.05 8.59
C ALA A 7 24.05 19.68 9.74
N HIS A 8 23.49 19.65 10.94
CA HIS A 8 24.14 20.09 12.16
C HIS A 8 24.44 18.88 13.03
N ASP A 9 25.72 18.68 13.32
CA ASP A 9 26.21 17.72 14.29
C ASP A 9 26.03 18.33 15.69
N PHE A 10 25.05 17.83 16.45
CA PHE A 10 24.69 18.35 17.77
C PHE A 10 25.57 17.81 18.91
N ASN A 11 26.87 17.61 18.67
CA ASN A 11 27.84 17.43 19.76
C ASN A 11 29.08 18.31 19.69
N ASN A 12 29.24 19.18 18.68
CA ASN A 12 30.26 20.23 18.68
C ASN A 12 29.78 21.46 17.92
N VAL A 13 29.55 22.58 18.63
CA VAL A 13 29.39 23.89 18.01
C VAL A 13 30.67 24.18 17.21
N LEU A 14 30.54 24.24 15.87
CA LEU A 14 31.60 24.42 14.86
C LEU A 14 32.49 23.19 14.61
N THR A 15 32.01 22.26 13.78
CA THR A 15 32.90 21.55 12.85
C THR A 15 32.36 21.67 11.43
N ILE A 16 33.13 22.34 10.58
CA ILE A 16 32.90 22.41 9.14
C ILE A 16 32.96 20.98 8.59
N ILE A 17 31.86 20.49 8.02
CA ILE A 17 31.88 19.24 7.25
C ILE A 17 32.89 19.44 6.11
N LYS A 18 34.00 18.72 6.13
CA LYS A 18 34.95 18.70 5.01
C LYS A 18 34.34 17.90 3.87
N GLY A 19 33.57 18.58 3.02
CA GLY A 19 33.00 18.03 1.78
C GLY A 19 31.60 17.44 1.93
N ASN A 20 30.86 17.37 0.83
CA ASN A 20 29.48 16.87 0.77
C ASN A 20 29.39 15.46 0.16
N ALA A 21 30.48 14.70 0.18
CA ALA A 21 30.59 13.40 -0.50
C ALA A 21 29.57 12.38 0.03
N ASP A 22 29.39 12.31 1.35
CA ASP A 22 28.43 11.39 1.97
C ASP A 22 26.98 11.73 1.56
N LEU A 23 26.65 13.03 1.50
CA LEU A 23 25.34 13.48 1.04
C LEU A 23 25.14 13.20 -0.46
N ALA A 24 26.20 13.36 -1.27
CA ALA A 24 26.17 12.99 -2.68
C ALA A 24 25.95 11.48 -2.87
N ALA A 25 26.54 10.64 -2.02
CA ALA A 25 26.31 9.21 -2.01
C ALA A 25 24.85 8.87 -1.67
N VAL A 26 24.25 9.55 -0.69
CA VAL A 26 22.80 9.41 -0.38
C VAL A 26 21.94 9.79 -1.59
N VAL A 27 22.21 10.93 -2.24
CA VAL A 27 21.45 11.36 -3.42
C VAL A 27 21.56 10.34 -4.56
N ALA A 28 22.76 9.80 -4.80
CA ALA A 28 22.97 8.79 -5.83
C ALA A 28 22.29 7.46 -5.47
N GLY A 29 22.42 7.01 -4.22
CA GLY A 29 21.82 5.77 -3.73
C GLY A 29 20.29 5.80 -3.74
N LEU A 30 19.69 6.95 -3.48
CA LEU A 30 18.23 7.16 -3.54
C LEU A 30 17.72 7.55 -4.94
N ALA A 31 18.56 7.61 -5.96
CA ALA A 31 18.10 7.97 -7.30
C ALA A 31 17.08 6.94 -7.83
N LEU A 32 16.02 7.40 -8.50
CA LEU A 32 14.98 6.51 -9.07
C LEU A 32 15.54 5.48 -10.05
N GLY A 33 16.64 5.81 -10.74
CA GLY A 33 17.32 4.91 -11.66
C GLY A 33 18.36 3.99 -11.02
N ASN A 34 18.52 3.99 -9.70
CA ASN A 34 19.40 3.05 -9.01
C ASN A 34 18.66 1.70 -8.83
N PRO A 35 19.10 0.60 -9.47
CA PRO A 35 18.45 -0.70 -9.30
C PRO A 35 18.61 -1.27 -7.89
N ASN A 36 19.64 -0.83 -7.14
CA ASN A 36 19.93 -1.31 -5.78
C ASN A 36 19.44 -0.32 -4.71
N ARG A 37 18.34 0.39 -4.97
CA ARG A 37 17.85 1.47 -4.10
C ARG A 37 17.36 0.93 -2.75
N ALA A 38 16.73 -0.24 -2.74
CA ALA A 38 16.24 -0.90 -1.53
C ALA A 38 17.40 -1.31 -0.62
N GLU A 39 18.42 -1.97 -1.20
CA GLU A 39 19.65 -2.38 -0.53
C GLU A 39 20.39 -1.18 0.01
N PHE A 40 20.50 -0.09 -0.77
CA PHE A 40 21.12 1.14 -0.30
C PHE A 40 20.45 1.69 0.95
N VAL A 41 19.11 1.70 1.01
CA VAL A 41 18.37 2.15 2.20
C VAL A 41 18.66 1.23 3.38
N LEU A 42 18.58 -0.09 3.21
CA LEU A 42 18.84 -1.09 4.25
C LEU A 42 20.26 -1.00 4.81
N ASP A 43 21.24 -0.73 3.97
CA ASP A 43 22.65 -0.70 4.34
C ASP A 43 23.07 0.62 4.98
N ASN A 44 22.43 1.74 4.63
CA ASN A 44 22.93 3.09 4.97
C ASN A 44 22.02 3.88 5.91
N PHE A 45 20.78 3.47 6.14
CA PHE A 45 19.85 4.17 7.02
C PHE A 45 19.52 3.36 8.26
N ASP A 46 19.32 4.06 9.37
CA ASP A 46 18.71 3.48 10.56
C ASP A 46 17.22 3.28 10.25
N ILE A 47 16.91 2.04 9.85
CA ILE A 47 15.56 1.66 9.41
C ILE A 47 14.53 1.89 10.53
N PRO A 48 14.73 1.46 11.79
CA PRO A 48 13.82 1.81 12.88
C PRO A 48 13.54 3.31 12.99
N ALA A 49 14.56 4.17 12.94
CA ALA A 49 14.39 5.62 13.04
C ALA A 49 13.63 6.20 11.85
N VAL A 50 13.96 5.79 10.62
CA VAL A 50 13.25 6.23 9.40
C VAL A 50 11.80 5.79 9.42
N ILE A 51 11.53 4.53 9.73
CA ILE A 51 10.17 3.99 9.83
C ILE A 51 9.36 4.71 10.90
N ASN A 52 9.97 5.01 12.04
CA ASN A 52 9.31 5.77 13.11
C ASN A 52 9.00 7.21 12.69
N TYR A 53 9.93 7.89 12.01
CA TYR A 53 9.72 9.23 11.45
C TYR A 53 8.55 9.27 10.47
N LEU A 54 8.51 8.30 9.55
CA LEU A 54 7.43 8.17 8.57
C LEU A 54 6.08 7.90 9.24
N ALA A 55 6.04 6.94 10.17
CA ALA A 55 4.82 6.59 10.88
C ALA A 55 4.28 7.76 11.72
N ALA A 56 5.15 8.45 12.46
CA ALA A 56 4.77 9.58 13.28
C ALA A 56 4.25 10.74 12.43
N GLY A 57 4.99 11.15 11.39
CA GLY A 57 4.53 12.25 10.52
C GLY A 57 3.25 11.92 9.73
N THR A 58 2.96 10.63 9.48
CA THR A 58 1.66 10.21 8.96
C THR A 58 0.59 10.40 10.04
N LEU A 59 0.87 10.00 11.28
CA LEU A 59 -0.10 10.11 12.37
C LEU A 59 -0.56 11.53 12.62
N PHE A 60 0.36 12.51 12.67
CA PHE A 60 0.06 13.93 12.89
C PHE A 60 -0.07 14.76 11.60
N GLN A 61 -0.15 14.11 10.43
CA GLN A 61 -0.38 14.73 9.11
C GLN A 61 0.56 15.90 8.84
N ASP A 62 1.86 15.61 8.92
CA ASP A 62 2.90 16.54 8.52
C ASP A 62 3.04 16.51 7.00
N PHE A 63 2.50 17.54 6.36
CA PHE A 63 2.50 17.63 4.91
C PHE A 63 3.79 18.23 4.34
N ASP A 64 4.60 18.88 5.17
CA ASP A 64 5.78 19.64 4.73
C ASP A 64 7.08 18.83 4.80
N ARG A 65 7.04 17.68 5.46
CA ARG A 65 8.17 16.73 5.60
C ARG A 65 8.75 16.14 4.32
N THR A 66 8.09 16.30 3.17
CA THR A 66 8.51 15.60 1.96
C THR A 66 9.80 16.18 1.41
N VAL A 67 9.99 17.49 1.47
CA VAL A 67 11.15 18.17 0.88
C VAL A 67 11.86 19.15 1.82
N LYS A 68 11.29 19.43 2.99
CA LYS A 68 11.83 20.38 3.98
C LYS A 68 11.43 19.98 5.40
N ASN A 69 11.80 20.80 6.38
CA ASN A 69 11.41 20.66 7.77
C ASN A 69 11.90 19.35 8.42
N TYR A 70 13.10 18.93 8.03
CA TYR A 70 13.85 17.88 8.70
C TYR A 70 15.35 18.09 8.55
N TYR A 71 16.10 17.45 9.44
CA TYR A 71 17.55 17.28 9.32
C TYR A 71 17.86 15.84 8.95
N LEU A 72 18.83 15.68 8.05
CA LEU A 72 19.45 14.39 7.81
C LEU A 72 20.74 14.35 8.64
N TYR A 73 20.82 13.40 9.56
CA TYR A 73 21.95 13.21 10.47
C TYR A 73 22.62 11.89 10.17
N ARG A 74 23.95 11.87 10.15
CA ARG A 74 24.74 10.65 10.03
C ARG A 74 25.45 10.39 11.34
N ASP A 75 25.26 9.21 11.92
CA ASP A 75 25.92 8.87 13.17
C ASP A 75 27.40 8.49 12.97
N THR A 76 28.24 9.48 12.66
CA THR A 76 29.66 9.27 12.34
C THR A 76 30.50 8.74 13.50
N ASN A 77 29.98 8.82 14.74
CA ASN A 77 30.64 8.29 15.92
C ASN A 77 30.10 6.91 16.34
N GLY A 78 29.03 6.44 15.72
CA GLY A 78 28.41 5.14 15.99
C GLY A 78 28.39 4.25 14.76
N ASP A 79 27.19 3.86 14.32
CA ASP A 79 26.99 2.88 13.25
C ASP A 79 27.18 3.45 11.84
N GLY A 80 27.36 4.77 11.71
CA GLY A 80 27.53 5.46 10.43
C GLY A 80 26.24 5.56 9.60
N GLN A 81 25.10 5.16 10.17
CA GLN A 81 23.81 5.17 9.50
C GLN A 81 23.18 6.57 9.50
N TRP A 82 22.32 6.79 8.51
CA TRP A 82 21.55 8.01 8.35
C TRP A 82 20.20 7.94 9.06
N GLN A 83 19.84 9.02 9.72
CA GLN A 83 18.58 9.23 10.43
C GLN A 83 17.91 10.53 9.99
N VAL A 84 16.59 10.60 10.15
CA VAL A 84 15.80 11.79 9.87
C VAL A 84 15.27 12.37 11.18
N PHE A 85 15.60 13.64 11.45
CA PHE A 85 15.13 14.37 12.61
C PHE A 85 14.09 15.41 12.22
N PRO A 86 12.89 15.41 12.85
CA PRO A 86 11.87 16.39 12.55
C PRO A 86 12.28 17.79 13.02
N TRP A 87 11.92 18.80 12.24
CA TRP A 87 12.02 20.21 12.58
C TRP A 87 10.72 20.92 12.13
N ASP A 88 10.34 22.02 12.79
CA ASP A 88 9.25 22.90 12.33
C ASP A 88 7.92 22.16 12.03
N LYS A 89 7.26 21.70 13.11
CA LYS A 89 6.08 20.81 13.10
C LYS A 89 4.79 21.48 13.59
N ASP A 90 4.73 22.80 13.47
CA ASP A 90 3.55 23.61 13.77
C ASP A 90 2.40 23.41 12.76
N LEU A 91 2.73 23.24 11.47
CA LEU A 91 1.77 22.90 10.41
C LEU A 91 1.39 21.41 10.38
N THR A 92 0.83 20.94 11.50
CA THR A 92 0.40 19.56 11.71
C THR A 92 -1.02 19.52 12.24
N PHE A 93 -1.52 18.32 12.56
CA PHE A 93 -2.87 18.12 13.09
C PHE A 93 -3.98 18.73 12.21
N GLY A 94 -3.81 18.59 10.89
CA GLY A 94 -4.84 18.90 9.90
C GLY A 94 -4.87 20.33 9.40
N LEU A 95 -4.05 21.22 9.96
CA LEU A 95 -3.87 22.58 9.46
C LEU A 95 -3.36 22.56 8.02
N GLN A 96 -4.11 23.19 7.11
CA GLN A 96 -3.82 23.16 5.66
C GLN A 96 -2.89 24.29 5.19
N GLY A 97 -2.52 25.22 6.08
CA GLY A 97 -1.59 26.30 5.78
C GLY A 97 -1.60 27.41 6.83
N LEU A 98 -0.60 28.30 6.76
CA LEU A 98 -0.37 29.35 7.77
C LEU A 98 -1.43 30.46 7.78
N THR A 99 -2.20 30.60 6.70
CA THR A 99 -3.15 31.71 6.53
C THR A 99 -4.62 31.30 6.64
N THR A 100 -4.89 30.05 7.05
CA THR A 100 -6.24 29.47 7.07
C THR A 100 -6.50 28.78 8.40
N ASP A 101 -7.74 28.84 8.88
CA ASP A 101 -8.22 28.04 10.02
C ASP A 101 -8.77 26.68 9.58
N LEU A 102 -8.57 26.31 8.31
CA LEU A 102 -9.04 25.04 7.79
C LEU A 102 -8.24 23.89 8.41
N VAL A 103 -8.95 23.06 9.17
CA VAL A 103 -8.46 21.84 9.79
C VAL A 103 -9.17 20.64 9.16
N GLN A 104 -8.41 19.70 8.58
CA GLN A 104 -8.93 18.49 7.95
C GLN A 104 -7.97 17.31 8.13
N GLY A 105 -8.51 16.15 8.53
CA GLY A 105 -7.74 14.93 8.84
C GLY A 105 -7.74 13.85 7.75
N ASN A 106 -8.52 14.03 6.68
CA ASN A 106 -8.84 12.99 5.69
C ASN A 106 -8.57 13.42 4.23
N ASN A 107 -7.67 14.37 4.01
CA ASN A 107 -7.41 14.93 2.68
C ASN A 107 -6.67 13.94 1.78
N ASP A 108 -7.42 13.06 1.13
CA ASP A 108 -6.90 11.94 0.33
C ASP A 108 -7.61 11.78 -1.01
N LEU A 109 -7.84 12.89 -1.72
CA LEU A 109 -8.46 12.87 -3.05
C LEU A 109 -7.57 13.57 -4.09
N PRO A 110 -7.48 13.04 -5.34
CA PRO A 110 -6.66 13.59 -6.41
C PRO A 110 -7.05 15.01 -6.87
N THR A 111 -8.24 15.49 -6.53
CA THR A 111 -8.85 16.70 -7.10
C THR A 111 -8.83 17.93 -6.20
N ALA A 112 -8.25 17.85 -5.00
CA ALA A 112 -8.13 18.99 -4.09
C ALA A 112 -6.72 19.60 -4.15
N GLY A 113 -6.58 20.92 -3.98
CA GLY A 113 -5.29 21.64 -3.95
C GLY A 113 -4.32 21.21 -2.83
N SER A 114 -4.71 20.23 -2.01
CA SER A 114 -3.99 19.57 -0.92
C SER A 114 -4.07 18.03 -1.06
N ALA A 115 -4.07 17.54 -2.31
CA ALA A 115 -4.25 16.13 -2.63
C ALA A 115 -3.26 15.22 -1.88
N TYR A 116 -3.77 14.09 -1.39
CA TYR A 116 -3.03 13.01 -0.73
C TYR A 116 -2.34 13.31 0.60
N ILE A 117 -2.43 14.54 1.15
CA ILE A 117 -1.79 14.86 2.43
C ILE A 117 -2.22 13.89 3.56
N GLY A 118 -3.47 13.45 3.52
CA GLY A 118 -4.02 12.47 4.45
C GLY A 118 -3.53 11.04 4.21
N HIS A 119 -3.10 10.70 2.99
CA HIS A 119 -2.77 9.33 2.61
C HIS A 119 -1.61 8.77 3.46
N PRO A 120 -1.67 7.50 3.93
CA PRO A 120 -0.60 6.89 4.71
C PRO A 120 0.77 6.90 4.02
N LEU A 121 0.76 6.73 2.70
CA LEU A 121 1.94 6.74 1.82
C LEU A 121 2.22 8.13 1.20
N PHE A 122 1.75 9.22 1.81
CA PHE A 122 2.00 10.58 1.31
C PHE A 122 3.50 10.89 1.14
N GLY A 123 3.84 11.56 0.04
CA GLY A 123 5.20 12.01 -0.29
C GLY A 123 5.91 11.12 -1.31
N THR A 124 5.25 10.08 -1.81
CA THR A 124 5.70 9.29 -2.96
C THR A 124 5.44 10.01 -4.28
N SER A 125 6.09 9.53 -5.33
CA SER A 125 5.91 9.98 -6.70
C SER A 125 4.46 9.91 -7.19
N ASP A 126 3.67 8.92 -6.73
CA ASP A 126 2.27 8.73 -7.10
C ASP A 126 1.26 9.37 -6.13
N ARG A 127 1.68 9.82 -4.94
CA ARG A 127 0.80 10.40 -3.91
C ARG A 127 1.43 11.59 -3.21
N ASN A 128 1.44 12.74 -3.88
CA ASN A 128 1.98 13.98 -3.35
C ASN A 128 1.21 15.21 -3.86
N CYS A 129 1.28 16.31 -3.11
CA CYS A 129 0.85 17.65 -3.55
C CYS A 129 2.01 18.63 -3.69
N CYS A 130 3.06 18.40 -2.88
CA CYS A 130 3.92 19.46 -2.39
C CYS A 130 5.41 19.09 -2.46
N GLY A 131 5.72 17.99 -3.17
CA GLY A 131 7.08 17.49 -3.37
C GLY A 131 7.18 15.99 -3.16
N VAL A 132 8.05 15.36 -3.95
CA VAL A 132 8.36 13.93 -3.89
C VAL A 132 9.63 13.73 -3.07
N ASN A 133 9.64 12.71 -2.21
CA ASN A 133 10.81 12.29 -1.46
C ASN A 133 11.28 10.90 -1.92
N ASN A 134 12.45 10.83 -2.53
CA ASN A 134 13.00 9.56 -3.02
C ASN A 134 13.29 8.54 -1.90
N LEU A 135 13.55 8.98 -0.66
CA LEU A 135 13.67 8.06 0.48
C LEU A 135 12.30 7.44 0.78
N PHE A 136 11.22 8.21 0.67
CA PHE A 136 9.87 7.73 0.93
C PHE A 136 9.46 6.75 -0.17
N ASP A 137 9.72 7.07 -1.45
CA ASP A 137 9.57 6.11 -2.55
C ASP A 137 10.37 4.83 -2.29
N ALA A 138 11.64 4.93 -1.91
CA ALA A 138 12.47 3.75 -1.66
C ALA A 138 11.94 2.86 -0.52
N VAL A 139 11.52 3.47 0.59
CA VAL A 139 10.93 2.75 1.73
C VAL A 139 9.59 2.14 1.34
N PHE A 140 8.72 2.91 0.71
CA PHE A 140 7.38 2.44 0.40
C PHE A 140 7.40 1.46 -0.76
N ASP A 141 8.21 1.58 -1.80
CA ASP A 141 8.27 0.62 -2.92
C ASP A 141 8.82 -0.74 -2.49
N THR A 142 9.65 -0.78 -1.44
CA THR A 142 10.23 -2.01 -0.91
C THR A 142 9.24 -2.73 0.01
N PRO A 143 8.74 -3.93 -0.35
CA PRO A 143 7.65 -4.59 0.39
C PRO A 143 7.92 -4.78 1.89
N VAL A 144 9.11 -5.24 2.27
CA VAL A 144 9.45 -5.46 3.68
C VAL A 144 9.49 -4.16 4.49
N LEU A 145 10.00 -3.07 3.91
CA LEU A 145 10.06 -1.76 4.56
C LEU A 145 8.66 -1.13 4.65
N ARG A 146 7.82 -1.29 3.61
CA ARG A 146 6.41 -0.89 3.64
C ARG A 146 5.65 -1.60 4.76
N GLU A 147 5.85 -2.90 4.94
CA GLU A 147 5.21 -3.64 6.03
C GLU A 147 5.69 -3.17 7.41
N MET A 148 6.99 -2.90 7.57
CA MET A 148 7.52 -2.31 8.81
C MET A 148 6.84 -0.98 9.12
N PHE A 149 6.68 -0.12 8.12
CA PHE A 149 5.97 1.14 8.25
C PHE A 149 4.51 0.95 8.67
N LEU A 150 3.76 0.09 7.98
CA LEU A 150 2.34 -0.13 8.29
C LEU A 150 2.15 -0.67 9.69
N ARG A 151 3.00 -1.61 10.14
CA ARG A 151 2.98 -2.12 11.52
C ARG A 151 3.30 -1.00 12.52
N ARG A 152 4.32 -0.19 12.27
CA ARG A 152 4.69 0.91 13.17
C ARG A 152 3.61 1.99 13.22
N LEU A 153 3.00 2.34 12.08
CA LEU A 153 1.87 3.25 12.01
C LEU A 153 0.72 2.72 12.86
N ARG A 154 0.38 1.43 12.73
CA ARG A 154 -0.66 0.82 13.57
C ARG A 154 -0.34 0.88 15.06
N THR A 155 0.91 0.61 15.46
CA THR A 155 1.33 0.77 16.86
C THR A 155 1.11 2.19 17.36
N LEU A 156 1.54 3.19 16.60
CA LEU A 156 1.38 4.60 17.00
C LEU A 156 -0.09 5.04 16.98
N MET A 157 -0.89 4.52 16.05
CA MET A 157 -2.33 4.72 16.06
C MET A 157 -2.92 4.19 17.37
N ASP A 158 -2.68 2.93 17.73
CA ASP A 158 -3.27 2.31 18.92
C ASP A 158 -2.78 2.97 20.23
N GLU A 159 -1.56 3.49 20.25
CA GLU A 159 -0.98 4.17 21.41
C GLU A 159 -1.49 5.61 21.59
N PHE A 160 -1.56 6.40 20.52
CA PHE A 160 -1.75 7.85 20.62
C PHE A 160 -3.07 8.36 20.04
N LEU A 161 -3.59 7.73 18.99
CA LEU A 161 -4.82 8.15 18.34
C LEU A 161 -6.02 7.34 18.84
N GLN A 162 -5.87 6.03 18.97
CA GLN A 162 -6.84 5.04 19.41
C GLN A 162 -8.09 4.92 18.50
N PRO A 163 -8.78 3.77 18.46
CA PRO A 163 -9.93 3.54 17.57
C PRO A 163 -11.11 4.52 17.76
N PRO A 164 -11.98 4.72 16.75
CA PRO A 164 -13.12 5.65 16.80
C PRO A 164 -14.08 5.48 17.99
N ASP A 165 -14.27 4.23 18.43
CA ASP A 165 -15.15 3.84 19.55
C ASP A 165 -14.51 4.01 20.93
N THR A 166 -13.22 4.35 21.01
CA THR A 166 -12.52 4.65 22.26
C THR A 166 -13.26 5.76 23.02
N PRO A 167 -13.64 5.56 24.31
CA PRO A 167 -14.25 6.61 25.12
C PRO A 167 -13.36 7.86 25.21
N VAL A 168 -13.93 9.06 25.17
CA VAL A 168 -13.15 10.32 25.16
C VAL A 168 -12.17 10.42 26.34
N ALA A 169 -12.55 9.92 27.52
CA ALA A 169 -11.71 9.93 28.72
C ALA A 169 -10.45 9.04 28.61
N GLU A 170 -10.40 8.14 27.63
CA GLU A 170 -9.28 7.22 27.40
C GLU A 170 -8.39 7.68 26.23
N ARG A 171 -8.76 8.76 25.53
CA ARG A 171 -8.07 9.21 24.32
C ARG A 171 -6.84 10.07 24.64
N HIS A 172 -5.68 9.66 24.15
CA HIS A 172 -4.40 10.24 24.53
C HIS A 172 -4.24 11.69 24.04
N PHE A 173 -4.44 11.95 22.74
CA PHE A 173 -4.25 13.30 22.21
C PHE A 173 -5.27 14.30 22.79
N GLU A 174 -6.53 13.91 22.94
CA GLU A 174 -7.56 14.75 23.54
C GLU A 174 -7.19 15.13 24.98
N THR A 175 -6.82 14.17 25.82
CA THR A 175 -6.34 14.43 27.19
C THR A 175 -5.10 15.32 27.18
N ARG A 176 -4.12 15.02 26.32
CA ARG A 176 -2.88 15.80 26.26
C ARG A 176 -3.10 17.24 25.83
N PHE A 177 -4.03 17.48 24.91
CA PHE A 177 -4.41 18.83 24.50
C PHE A 177 -5.09 19.60 25.64
N ASP A 178 -5.96 18.95 26.42
CA ASP A 178 -6.59 19.60 27.57
C ASP A 178 -5.59 19.95 28.68
N GLU A 179 -4.63 19.07 28.96
CA GLU A 179 -3.54 19.35 29.90
C GLU A 179 -2.72 20.57 29.45
N LEU A 180 -2.31 20.61 28.17
CA LEU A 180 -1.55 21.73 27.62
C LEU A 180 -2.37 23.01 27.62
N ALA A 181 -3.65 22.95 27.20
CA ALA A 181 -4.56 24.08 27.22
C ALA A 181 -4.70 24.67 28.63
N ALA A 182 -4.84 23.83 29.65
CA ALA A 182 -4.94 24.28 31.04
C ALA A 182 -3.70 25.05 31.49
N THR A 183 -2.50 24.64 31.04
CA THR A 183 -1.25 25.36 31.36
C THR A 183 -1.05 26.64 30.57
N LEU A 184 -1.59 26.73 29.34
CA LEU A 184 -1.29 27.82 28.41
C LEU A 184 -2.40 28.89 28.31
N SER A 185 -3.63 28.58 28.74
CA SER A 185 -4.81 29.42 28.46
C SER A 185 -4.71 30.84 29.02
N ALA A 186 -4.10 31.02 30.19
CA ALA A 186 -3.96 32.34 30.80
C ALA A 186 -3.04 33.25 29.97
N ASP A 187 -1.88 32.74 29.56
CA ASP A 187 -0.92 33.48 28.74
C ASP A 187 -1.47 33.69 27.33
N ALA A 188 -2.08 32.67 26.72
CA ALA A 188 -2.71 32.78 25.40
C ALA A 188 -3.82 33.84 25.36
N ALA A 189 -4.56 34.06 26.46
CA ALA A 189 -5.56 35.11 26.54
C ALA A 189 -4.93 36.52 26.59
N LEU A 190 -3.79 36.69 27.28
CA LEU A 190 -3.04 37.94 27.29
C LEU A 190 -2.47 38.24 25.90
N ASP A 191 -1.93 37.22 25.25
CA ASP A 191 -1.36 37.28 23.91
C ASP A 191 -2.43 37.65 22.87
N LEU A 192 -3.59 37.00 22.91
CA LEU A 192 -4.73 37.30 22.04
C LEU A 192 -5.23 38.74 22.26
N ALA A 193 -5.33 39.20 23.51
CA ALA A 193 -5.77 40.56 23.81
C ALA A 193 -4.77 41.62 23.32
N ARG A 194 -3.47 41.29 23.31
CA ARG A 194 -2.40 42.20 22.90
C ARG A 194 -2.19 42.24 21.38
N TRP A 195 -2.20 41.08 20.73
CA TRP A 195 -1.79 40.93 19.34
C TRP A 195 -2.93 40.61 18.37
N GLY A 196 -4.09 40.17 18.89
CA GLY A 196 -5.20 39.72 18.05
C GLY A 196 -4.84 38.47 17.24
N ALA A 197 -5.48 38.30 16.08
CA ALA A 197 -5.15 37.26 15.12
C ALA A 197 -4.34 37.85 13.96
N GLY A 198 -3.12 37.35 13.76
CA GLY A 198 -2.27 37.74 12.63
C GLY A 198 -2.71 37.08 11.31
N PHE A 199 -3.35 35.92 11.39
CA PHE A 199 -3.89 35.14 10.27
C PHE A 199 -5.17 34.44 10.71
N GLY A 200 -6.04 34.09 9.76
CA GLY A 200 -7.32 33.44 10.06
C GLY A 200 -8.31 34.32 10.82
N THR A 201 -9.21 33.69 11.56
CA THR A 201 -10.25 34.30 12.39
C THR A 201 -9.75 34.49 13.81
N LEU A 202 -10.23 35.56 14.46
CA LEU A 202 -9.93 35.82 15.85
C LEU A 202 -10.64 34.79 16.75
N GLN A 203 -9.88 33.84 17.28
CA GLN A 203 -10.36 32.78 18.15
C GLN A 203 -9.44 32.59 19.35
N ASN A 204 -10.02 32.12 20.47
CA ASN A 204 -9.24 31.78 21.66
C ASN A 204 -8.64 30.37 21.54
N LEU A 205 -7.68 30.05 22.42
CA LEU A 205 -6.98 28.77 22.41
C LEU A 205 -7.93 27.56 22.52
N SER A 206 -8.97 27.65 23.34
CA SER A 206 -9.95 26.56 23.49
C SER A 206 -10.68 26.29 22.19
N THR A 207 -11.16 27.33 21.50
CA THR A 207 -11.86 27.19 20.22
C THR A 207 -10.96 26.56 19.14
N ALA A 208 -9.69 26.97 19.08
CA ALA A 208 -8.73 26.38 18.15
C ALA A 208 -8.46 24.90 18.44
N ILE A 209 -8.32 24.53 19.71
CA ILE A 209 -8.12 23.13 20.14
C ILE A 209 -9.37 22.29 19.84
N ASP A 210 -10.57 22.82 20.09
CA ASP A 210 -11.82 22.14 19.77
C ASP A 210 -11.96 21.86 18.28
N ALA A 211 -11.51 22.80 17.42
CA ALA A 211 -11.45 22.59 15.98
C ALA A 211 -10.49 21.45 15.59
N ILE A 212 -9.32 21.33 16.24
CA ILE A 212 -8.40 20.22 16.02
C ILE A 212 -9.04 18.89 16.45
N LYS A 213 -9.67 18.83 17.63
CA LYS A 213 -10.33 17.61 18.11
C LYS A 213 -11.46 17.18 17.17
N ALA A 214 -12.34 18.11 16.79
CA ALA A 214 -13.52 17.83 16.00
C ALA A 214 -13.23 17.55 14.52
N ASN A 215 -12.30 18.30 13.92
CA ASN A 215 -12.08 18.25 12.48
C ASN A 215 -10.82 17.48 12.09
N TYR A 216 -9.82 17.39 12.96
CA TYR A 216 -8.65 16.57 12.69
C TYR A 216 -8.74 15.21 13.38
N LEU A 217 -8.73 15.15 14.72
CA LEU A 217 -8.63 13.87 15.43
C LEU A 217 -9.79 12.94 15.11
N ALA A 218 -11.03 13.44 15.07
CA ALA A 218 -12.18 12.63 14.70
C ALA A 218 -12.08 12.08 13.26
N GLN A 219 -11.72 12.93 12.29
CA GLN A 219 -11.59 12.52 10.88
C GLN A 219 -10.39 11.58 10.68
N ARG A 220 -9.24 11.89 11.28
CA ARG A 220 -7.99 11.14 11.14
C ARG A 220 -8.15 9.72 11.66
N ARG A 221 -8.89 9.58 12.75
CA ARG A 221 -9.21 8.30 13.39
C ARG A 221 -10.00 7.41 12.43
N VAL A 222 -11.12 7.89 11.91
CA VAL A 222 -11.91 7.19 10.87
C VAL A 222 -11.06 6.91 9.63
N HIS A 223 -10.28 7.89 9.17
CA HIS A 223 -9.50 7.75 7.95
C HIS A 223 -8.42 6.67 8.04
N LEU A 224 -7.70 6.57 9.17
CA LEU A 224 -6.67 5.55 9.33
C LEU A 224 -7.22 4.19 9.76
N TYR A 225 -8.22 4.14 10.66
CA TYR A 225 -8.78 2.88 11.17
C TYR A 225 -9.83 2.26 10.27
N GLU A 226 -10.57 3.07 9.52
CA GLU A 226 -11.65 2.60 8.65
C GLU A 226 -11.19 2.76 7.20
N THR A 227 -11.04 3.99 6.66
CA THR A 227 -10.79 4.21 5.22
C THR A 227 -9.53 3.53 4.68
N HIS A 228 -8.45 3.50 5.46
CA HIS A 228 -7.21 2.79 5.12
C HIS A 228 -7.05 1.46 5.86
N SER A 229 -8.15 0.95 6.45
CA SER A 229 -8.17 -0.44 6.87
C SER A 229 -7.99 -1.35 5.66
N ILE A 230 -7.41 -2.52 5.92
CA ILE A 230 -7.50 -3.64 4.99
C ILE A 230 -8.96 -3.97 4.65
N ASP A 231 -9.92 -3.59 5.51
CA ASP A 231 -11.37 -3.82 5.39
C ASP A 231 -12.12 -2.77 4.52
N ALA A 232 -11.57 -1.56 4.35
CA ALA A 232 -12.26 -0.51 3.59
C ALA A 232 -12.16 -0.61 2.07
N ILE A 233 -11.39 -1.57 1.54
CA ILE A 233 -11.31 -1.83 0.11
C ILE A 233 -12.62 -2.48 -0.43
N GLY A 234 -13.66 -2.66 0.41
CA GLY A 234 -14.91 -3.33 0.00
C GLY A 234 -16.19 -2.95 0.73
N GLY A 235 -16.28 -1.79 1.39
CA GLY A 235 -17.52 -1.31 2.01
C GLY A 235 -17.95 -2.09 3.26
N GLY A 236 -17.41 -1.72 4.42
CA GLY A 236 -18.03 -1.89 5.74
C GLY A 236 -18.24 -3.30 6.31
N GLY A 237 -18.01 -4.36 5.52
CA GLY A 237 -17.94 -5.74 6.02
C GLY A 237 -16.50 -6.11 6.43
N GLU A 238 -16.36 -7.00 7.40
CA GLU A 238 -15.08 -7.66 7.73
C GLU A 238 -14.54 -8.33 6.45
N LEU A 239 -13.38 -7.89 5.94
CA LEU A 239 -12.83 -8.44 4.71
C LEU A 239 -12.04 -9.72 5.01
N THR A 240 -12.75 -10.84 5.02
CA THR A 240 -12.13 -12.15 5.12
C THR A 240 -11.45 -12.51 3.80
N THR A 241 -10.12 -12.65 3.82
CA THR A 241 -9.38 -13.24 2.71
C THR A 241 -9.65 -14.75 2.66
N LEU A 242 -10.50 -15.18 1.72
CA LEU A 242 -10.76 -16.61 1.48
C LEU A 242 -9.57 -17.30 0.79
N ILE A 243 -8.85 -16.59 -0.09
CA ILE A 243 -7.67 -17.07 -0.81
C ILE A 243 -6.63 -15.95 -0.85
N SER A 244 -5.42 -16.21 -0.35
CA SER A 244 -4.32 -15.25 -0.43
C SER A 244 -3.47 -15.49 -1.67
N GLY A 245 -3.45 -14.54 -2.61
CA GLY A 245 -2.52 -14.61 -3.74
C GLY A 245 -1.18 -13.92 -3.48
N ALA A 246 -0.84 -13.57 -2.23
CA ALA A 246 0.52 -13.12 -1.94
C ALA A 246 1.54 -14.18 -2.43
N PRO A 247 2.66 -13.80 -3.04
CA PRO A 247 3.56 -14.77 -3.66
C PRO A 247 4.03 -15.82 -2.64
N GLY A 248 3.69 -17.09 -2.89
CA GLY A 248 4.00 -18.20 -1.98
C GLY A 248 2.93 -18.54 -0.94
N ALA A 249 1.87 -17.73 -0.79
CA ALA A 249 0.89 -17.88 0.29
C ALA A 249 -0.18 -18.95 0.05
N THR A 250 -0.47 -19.27 -1.21
CA THR A 250 -1.42 -20.31 -1.60
C THR A 250 -0.78 -21.28 -2.58
N THR A 251 -1.06 -22.57 -2.41
CA THR A 251 -0.70 -23.61 -3.37
C THR A 251 -1.86 -23.85 -4.33
N ALA A 252 -1.57 -23.88 -5.63
CA ALA A 252 -2.54 -24.18 -6.66
C ALA A 252 -2.12 -25.41 -7.46
N SER A 253 -3.11 -26.16 -7.95
CA SER A 253 -2.89 -27.19 -8.96
C SER A 253 -2.97 -26.56 -10.34
N TYR A 254 -2.09 -26.96 -11.26
CA TYR A 254 -2.08 -26.41 -12.61
C TYR A 254 -1.92 -27.47 -13.70
N PHE A 255 -2.41 -27.19 -14.89
CA PHE A 255 -2.35 -28.11 -16.02
C PHE A 255 -2.32 -27.34 -17.34
N VAL A 256 -1.47 -27.78 -18.27
CA VAL A 256 -1.45 -27.26 -19.64
C VAL A 256 -2.32 -28.19 -20.49
N PRO A 257 -3.53 -27.76 -20.92
CA PRO A 257 -4.37 -28.56 -21.80
C PRO A 257 -3.78 -28.66 -23.21
N THR A 258 -3.84 -29.85 -23.80
CA THR A 258 -3.44 -30.11 -25.20
C THR A 258 -4.62 -30.35 -26.14
N ASP A 259 -5.84 -30.34 -25.59
CA ASP A 259 -7.12 -30.45 -26.29
C ASP A 259 -8.25 -29.85 -25.44
N ASN A 260 -9.47 -29.86 -25.96
CA ASN A 260 -10.68 -29.37 -25.27
C ASN A 260 -11.43 -30.46 -24.50
N GLY A 261 -10.84 -31.65 -24.30
CA GLY A 261 -11.52 -32.83 -23.78
C GLY A 261 -12.03 -32.69 -22.34
N LEU A 262 -11.42 -31.80 -21.55
CA LEU A 262 -11.89 -31.49 -20.19
C LEU A 262 -13.14 -30.60 -20.19
N GLY A 263 -13.43 -29.87 -21.27
CA GLY A 263 -14.48 -28.86 -21.32
C GLY A 263 -14.41 -27.93 -20.10
N THR A 264 -15.53 -27.80 -19.37
CA THR A 264 -15.59 -27.09 -18.08
C THR A 264 -15.65 -28.04 -16.87
N SER A 265 -15.49 -29.35 -17.06
CA SER A 265 -15.55 -30.31 -15.94
C SER A 265 -14.46 -30.03 -14.90
N TRP A 266 -13.30 -29.55 -15.34
CA TRP A 266 -12.15 -29.20 -14.51
C TRP A 266 -12.35 -27.96 -13.65
N THR A 267 -13.48 -27.26 -13.71
CA THR A 267 -13.76 -26.11 -12.84
C THR A 267 -14.69 -26.47 -11.67
N GLN A 268 -15.21 -27.70 -11.66
CA GLN A 268 -16.13 -28.21 -10.64
C GLN A 268 -15.40 -28.60 -9.35
N ILE A 269 -16.10 -28.51 -8.21
CA ILE A 269 -15.57 -28.93 -6.89
C ILE A 269 -15.10 -30.40 -6.93
N GLY A 270 -15.97 -31.29 -7.42
CA GLY A 270 -15.74 -32.74 -7.45
C GLY A 270 -14.84 -33.24 -8.58
N PHE A 271 -14.16 -32.35 -9.32
CA PHE A 271 -13.25 -32.78 -10.38
C PHE A 271 -12.04 -33.52 -9.80
N ALA A 272 -11.83 -34.74 -10.30
CA ALA A 272 -10.66 -35.55 -10.03
C ALA A 272 -9.98 -35.88 -11.38
N PRO A 273 -8.79 -35.37 -11.66
CA PRO A 273 -8.09 -35.71 -12.89
C PRO A 273 -7.62 -37.16 -12.84
N SER A 274 -7.59 -37.83 -14.00
CA SER A 274 -7.12 -39.23 -14.11
C SER A 274 -5.65 -39.39 -13.70
N THR A 275 -4.86 -38.33 -13.87
CA THR A 275 -3.50 -38.18 -13.32
C THR A 275 -3.46 -36.90 -12.51
N PRO A 276 -2.94 -36.92 -11.26
CA PRO A 276 -2.82 -35.72 -10.44
C PRO A 276 -2.09 -34.59 -11.18
N TRP A 277 -2.68 -33.40 -11.13
CA TRP A 277 -2.04 -32.19 -11.67
C TRP A 277 -0.87 -31.79 -10.77
N PRO A 278 0.24 -31.27 -11.35
CA PRO A 278 1.31 -30.69 -10.56
C PRO A 278 0.78 -29.53 -9.71
N GLN A 279 1.43 -29.32 -8.56
CA GLN A 279 1.09 -28.29 -7.59
C GLN A 279 2.28 -27.38 -7.38
N GLY A 280 2.02 -26.09 -7.20
CA GLY A 280 3.04 -25.10 -6.91
C GLY A 280 2.43 -23.85 -6.29
N PRO A 281 3.27 -22.98 -5.68
CA PRO A 281 2.76 -21.74 -5.13
C PRO A 281 2.19 -20.82 -6.22
N PHE A 282 1.16 -20.05 -5.88
CA PHE A 282 0.49 -19.10 -6.77
C PHE A 282 1.46 -18.02 -7.28
N GLY A 283 1.18 -17.47 -8.47
CA GLY A 283 2.20 -16.85 -9.33
C GLY A 283 2.66 -17.84 -10.40
N ILE A 284 1.69 -18.38 -11.15
CA ILE A 284 1.91 -19.39 -12.18
C ILE A 284 2.11 -18.70 -13.52
N GLY A 285 3.21 -19.01 -14.21
CA GLY A 285 3.58 -18.29 -15.41
C GLY A 285 5.00 -18.54 -15.89
N TYR A 286 5.46 -17.83 -16.93
CA TYR A 286 6.86 -17.86 -17.35
C TYR A 286 7.26 -16.52 -17.92
N GLU A 287 8.50 -16.11 -17.74
CA GLU A 287 9.04 -14.91 -18.40
C GLU A 287 10.28 -15.30 -19.20
N ASP A 288 10.38 -14.81 -20.44
CA ASP A 288 11.53 -15.11 -21.30
C ASP A 288 12.78 -14.29 -20.94
N GLN A 289 12.59 -13.11 -20.33
CA GLN A 289 13.65 -12.22 -19.85
C GLN A 289 13.25 -11.68 -18.48
N PRO A 290 13.90 -12.07 -17.37
CA PRO A 290 13.45 -11.76 -16.02
C PRO A 290 13.64 -10.28 -15.68
N VAL A 291 12.69 -9.41 -16.05
CA VAL A 291 12.76 -7.96 -15.84
C VAL A 291 11.47 -7.42 -15.24
N ASP A 292 10.32 -7.89 -15.72
CA ASP A 292 9.02 -7.28 -15.48
C ASP A 292 8.20 -8.03 -14.41
N TYR A 293 8.41 -9.35 -14.24
CA TYR A 293 7.53 -10.20 -13.40
C TYR A 293 8.24 -11.06 -12.34
N VAL A 294 9.57 -10.92 -12.20
CA VAL A 294 10.42 -11.76 -11.33
C VAL A 294 9.91 -11.87 -9.91
N ASP A 295 9.49 -10.75 -9.31
CA ASP A 295 9.03 -10.73 -7.92
C ASP A 295 7.68 -11.39 -7.72
N LEU A 296 6.97 -11.69 -8.81
CA LEU A 296 5.61 -12.17 -8.77
C LEU A 296 5.44 -13.63 -9.18
N LEU A 297 6.33 -14.17 -10.02
CA LEU A 297 6.31 -15.57 -10.43
C LEU A 297 6.87 -16.50 -9.34
N ARG A 298 6.17 -17.58 -9.04
CA ARG A 298 6.59 -18.63 -8.07
C ARG A 298 6.56 -20.03 -8.64
N THR A 299 5.74 -20.27 -9.67
CA THR A 299 5.68 -21.54 -10.39
C THR A 299 5.87 -21.30 -11.87
N ALA A 300 7.00 -21.76 -12.41
CA ALA A 300 7.33 -21.60 -13.81
C ALA A 300 6.53 -22.59 -14.67
N VAL A 301 5.64 -22.10 -15.54
CA VAL A 301 4.84 -22.91 -16.47
C VAL A 301 4.78 -22.22 -17.82
N ARG A 302 5.39 -22.84 -18.82
CA ARG A 302 5.37 -22.42 -20.22
C ARG A 302 4.54 -23.41 -21.02
N PRO A 303 3.32 -23.06 -21.48
CA PRO A 303 2.46 -23.97 -22.23
C PRO A 303 3.12 -24.64 -23.44
N GLN A 304 4.03 -23.92 -24.09
CA GLN A 304 4.74 -24.33 -25.30
C GLN A 304 5.74 -25.47 -25.04
N ASP A 305 6.22 -25.63 -23.81
CA ASP A 305 7.07 -26.77 -23.43
C ASP A 305 6.28 -28.08 -23.41
N VAL A 306 4.94 -28.00 -23.33
CA VAL A 306 4.04 -29.15 -23.36
C VAL A 306 3.50 -29.40 -24.76
N CYS A 307 3.01 -28.36 -25.45
CA CYS A 307 2.60 -28.48 -26.85
C CYS A 307 2.81 -27.19 -27.64
N ALA A 308 3.25 -27.32 -28.90
CA ALA A 308 3.68 -26.19 -29.72
C ALA A 308 2.58 -25.17 -30.05
N THR A 309 1.30 -25.50 -29.86
CA THR A 309 0.15 -24.61 -30.11
C THR A 309 -0.56 -24.20 -28.83
N CYS A 310 -0.11 -24.65 -27.66
CA CYS A 310 -0.76 -24.40 -26.38
C CYS A 310 -0.57 -22.94 -25.99
N THR A 311 -1.67 -22.24 -25.66
CA THR A 311 -1.66 -20.87 -25.13
C THR A 311 -2.21 -20.78 -23.71
N SER A 312 -2.66 -21.91 -23.15
CA SER A 312 -3.47 -21.94 -21.94
C SER A 312 -2.79 -22.63 -20.77
N VAL A 313 -3.10 -22.16 -19.57
CA VAL A 313 -2.87 -22.88 -18.30
C VAL A 313 -4.19 -22.90 -17.53
N PHE A 314 -4.61 -24.10 -17.14
CA PHE A 314 -5.70 -24.31 -16.19
C PHE A 314 -5.13 -24.28 -14.78
N ILE A 315 -5.73 -23.48 -13.91
CA ILE A 315 -5.29 -23.30 -12.53
C ILE A 315 -6.48 -23.56 -11.61
N ARG A 316 -6.30 -24.37 -10.57
CA ARG A 316 -7.32 -24.68 -9.56
C ARG A 316 -6.81 -24.35 -8.18
N VAL A 317 -7.59 -23.57 -7.43
CA VAL A 317 -7.30 -23.13 -6.07
C VAL A 317 -8.44 -23.56 -5.15
N PRO A 318 -8.25 -24.63 -4.34
CA PRO A 318 -9.24 -25.04 -3.36
C PRO A 318 -9.23 -24.09 -2.17
N PHE A 319 -10.40 -23.85 -1.57
CA PHE A 319 -10.56 -23.07 -0.35
C PHE A 319 -11.79 -23.51 0.45
N GLU A 320 -11.83 -23.17 1.73
CA GLU A 320 -12.91 -23.53 2.65
C GLU A 320 -13.70 -22.30 3.06
N VAL A 321 -15.01 -22.46 3.19
CA VAL A 321 -15.94 -21.45 3.72
C VAL A 321 -16.67 -22.02 4.91
N GLY A 322 -16.58 -21.34 6.07
CA GLY A 322 -17.26 -21.76 7.29
C GLY A 322 -18.76 -21.48 7.23
N ASP A 323 -19.14 -20.22 7.39
CA ASP A 323 -20.53 -19.76 7.33
C ASP A 323 -20.77 -18.91 6.08
N LEU A 324 -21.81 -19.25 5.32
CA LEU A 324 -22.24 -18.48 4.15
C LEU A 324 -22.87 -17.13 4.54
N GLY A 325 -23.41 -17.03 5.76
CA GLY A 325 -24.03 -15.80 6.29
C GLY A 325 -23.03 -14.65 6.45
N GLU A 326 -21.73 -14.94 6.48
CA GLU A 326 -20.64 -13.95 6.59
C GLU A 326 -20.25 -13.38 5.22
N ILE A 327 -20.76 -13.92 4.10
CA ILE A 327 -20.37 -13.53 2.75
C ILE A 327 -21.45 -12.66 2.11
N GLU A 328 -21.30 -11.34 2.26
CA GLU A 328 -22.20 -10.38 1.63
C GLU A 328 -21.81 -10.06 0.19
N ASN A 329 -20.52 -9.83 -0.05
CA ASN A 329 -19.96 -9.49 -1.36
C ASN A 329 -18.66 -10.28 -1.59
N LEU A 330 -18.37 -10.59 -2.86
CA LEU A 330 -17.09 -11.17 -3.25
C LEU A 330 -16.40 -10.29 -4.28
N THR A 331 -15.13 -10.03 -4.03
CA THR A 331 -14.25 -9.32 -4.97
C THR A 331 -13.10 -10.23 -5.35
N LEU A 332 -12.98 -10.51 -6.65
CA LEU A 332 -11.78 -11.07 -7.25
C LEU A 332 -10.80 -9.91 -7.51
N ARG A 333 -9.71 -9.89 -6.76
CA ARG A 333 -8.56 -9.03 -7.00
C ARG A 333 -7.54 -9.85 -7.78
N VAL A 334 -7.07 -9.33 -8.93
CA VAL A 334 -6.18 -10.06 -9.84
C VAL A 334 -5.23 -9.14 -10.61
N LYS A 335 -4.03 -9.64 -10.88
CA LYS A 335 -3.03 -9.16 -11.83
C LYS A 335 -2.86 -10.20 -12.94
N TYR A 336 -2.87 -9.78 -14.19
CA TYR A 336 -2.79 -10.68 -15.34
C TYR A 336 -2.15 -10.03 -16.55
N ASP A 337 -1.41 -10.80 -17.33
CA ASP A 337 -0.78 -10.31 -18.57
C ASP A 337 -1.81 -10.22 -19.69
N ASP A 338 -2.05 -11.29 -20.45
CA ASP A 338 -2.95 -11.25 -21.61
C ASP A 338 -4.44 -11.36 -21.25
N GLY A 339 -4.93 -12.56 -20.91
CA GLY A 339 -6.34 -12.76 -20.62
C GLY A 339 -6.65 -13.97 -19.76
N PHE A 340 -7.87 -13.99 -19.21
CA PHE A 340 -8.34 -15.11 -18.40
C PHE A 340 -9.86 -15.27 -18.41
N VAL A 341 -10.28 -16.47 -18.03
CA VAL A 341 -11.66 -16.77 -17.61
C VAL A 341 -11.63 -17.40 -16.22
N ALA A 342 -12.32 -16.80 -15.26
CA ALA A 342 -12.40 -17.28 -13.89
C ALA A 342 -13.74 -17.98 -13.63
N TYR A 343 -13.67 -19.08 -12.89
CA TYR A 343 -14.80 -19.92 -12.53
C TYR A 343 -14.82 -20.17 -11.03
N LEU A 344 -16.00 -20.04 -10.42
CA LEU A 344 -16.24 -20.44 -9.04
C LEU A 344 -17.18 -21.66 -9.04
N ASN A 345 -16.69 -22.79 -8.54
CA ASN A 345 -17.46 -24.04 -8.45
C ASN A 345 -18.20 -24.42 -9.74
N GLY A 346 -17.55 -24.23 -10.89
CA GLY A 346 -18.16 -24.56 -12.18
C GLY A 346 -18.83 -23.40 -12.91
N VAL A 347 -19.09 -22.27 -12.24
CA VAL A 347 -19.79 -21.11 -12.81
C VAL A 347 -18.78 -20.06 -13.24
N GLU A 348 -18.86 -19.57 -14.47
CA GLU A 348 -18.02 -18.43 -14.91
C GLU A 348 -18.41 -17.17 -14.14
N VAL A 349 -17.43 -16.53 -13.49
CA VAL A 349 -17.63 -15.35 -12.63
C VAL A 349 -16.90 -14.10 -13.11
N ALA A 350 -15.84 -14.25 -13.90
CA ALA A 350 -15.14 -13.12 -14.52
C ALA A 350 -14.42 -13.54 -15.80
N ARG A 351 -14.22 -12.59 -16.71
CA ARG A 351 -13.55 -12.78 -17.99
C ARG A 351 -12.87 -11.49 -18.42
N ARG A 352 -11.62 -11.57 -18.86
CA ARG A 352 -10.86 -10.44 -19.41
C ARG A 352 -10.15 -10.88 -20.69
N ASN A 353 -10.25 -10.05 -21.72
CA ASN A 353 -9.53 -10.20 -23.00
C ASN A 353 -9.74 -11.53 -23.75
N VAL A 354 -10.82 -12.26 -23.47
CA VAL A 354 -11.14 -13.52 -24.15
C VAL A 354 -12.53 -13.44 -24.78
N THR A 355 -12.61 -13.51 -26.11
CA THR A 355 -13.90 -13.48 -26.82
C THR A 355 -14.38 -14.86 -27.21
N GLY A 356 -15.67 -15.13 -27.04
CA GLY A 356 -16.27 -16.41 -27.44
C GLY A 356 -15.86 -17.58 -26.53
N ALA A 357 -15.94 -18.79 -27.08
CA ALA A 357 -15.56 -20.01 -26.36
C ALA A 357 -14.03 -20.09 -26.22
N ALA A 358 -13.54 -20.30 -25.01
CA ALA A 358 -12.13 -20.46 -24.73
C ALA A 358 -11.71 -21.92 -24.96
N ALA A 359 -10.98 -22.18 -26.05
CA ALA A 359 -10.29 -23.45 -26.27
C ALA A 359 -8.86 -23.41 -25.72
N PHE A 360 -8.20 -24.57 -25.63
CA PHE A 360 -6.83 -24.71 -25.12
C PHE A 360 -5.77 -23.88 -25.91
N ASP A 361 -6.05 -23.58 -27.17
CA ASP A 361 -5.20 -22.86 -28.13
C ASP A 361 -5.81 -21.54 -28.61
N THR A 362 -6.94 -21.11 -28.03
CA THR A 362 -7.52 -19.80 -28.35
C THR A 362 -6.62 -18.71 -27.79
N PRO A 363 -6.23 -17.69 -28.58
CA PRO A 363 -5.49 -16.56 -28.06
C PRO A 363 -6.41 -15.55 -27.36
N ALA A 364 -5.90 -14.92 -26.31
CA ALA A 364 -6.49 -13.72 -25.73
C ALA A 364 -6.12 -12.46 -26.54
N ALA A 365 -6.76 -11.33 -26.22
CA ALA A 365 -6.23 -10.02 -26.64
C ALA A 365 -5.04 -9.64 -25.75
N ASN A 366 -4.07 -8.92 -26.33
CA ASN A 366 -2.92 -8.39 -25.60
C ASN A 366 -3.39 -7.38 -24.53
N HIS A 367 -2.78 -7.44 -23.35
CA HIS A 367 -2.93 -6.43 -22.32
C HIS A 367 -1.56 -5.94 -21.84
N PRO A 368 -1.31 -4.61 -21.78
CA PRO A 368 0.06 -4.11 -21.69
C PRO A 368 0.76 -4.51 -20.39
N ASP A 369 2.05 -4.86 -20.45
CA ASP A 369 2.87 -5.26 -19.29
C ASP A 369 2.77 -4.29 -18.10
N THR A 370 2.70 -2.97 -18.37
CA THR A 370 2.55 -1.95 -17.32
C THR A 370 1.23 -2.05 -16.56
N ALA A 371 0.18 -2.56 -17.20
CA ALA A 371 -1.12 -2.82 -16.59
C ALA A 371 -1.17 -4.23 -15.98
N ALA A 372 -0.40 -5.18 -16.52
CA ALA A 372 -0.31 -6.55 -16.02
C ALA A 372 0.21 -6.66 -14.58
N VAL A 373 1.01 -5.70 -14.14
CA VAL A 373 1.54 -5.62 -12.76
C VAL A 373 0.63 -4.85 -11.79
N ALA A 374 -0.43 -4.22 -12.29
CA ALA A 374 -1.42 -3.50 -11.50
C ALA A 374 -2.61 -4.40 -11.12
N PHE A 375 -3.17 -4.16 -9.94
CA PHE A 375 -4.35 -4.89 -9.49
C PHE A 375 -5.61 -4.40 -10.20
N GLU A 376 -6.43 -5.34 -10.66
CA GLU A 376 -7.82 -5.11 -11.02
C GLU A 376 -8.74 -5.73 -9.97
N ASP A 377 -9.69 -4.95 -9.45
CA ASP A 377 -10.73 -5.41 -8.52
C ASP A 377 -12.04 -5.66 -9.29
N ILE A 378 -12.53 -6.90 -9.23
CA ILE A 378 -13.69 -7.37 -9.98
C ILE A 378 -14.72 -7.92 -9.00
N ALA A 379 -15.87 -7.26 -8.88
CA ALA A 379 -17.00 -7.81 -8.15
C ALA A 379 -17.49 -9.10 -8.84
N ILE A 380 -17.58 -10.19 -8.11
CA ILE A 380 -18.02 -11.50 -8.59
C ILE A 380 -19.24 -12.00 -7.80
N SER A 381 -20.09 -12.80 -8.44
CA SER A 381 -21.27 -13.37 -7.78
C SER A 381 -20.88 -14.40 -6.73
N SER A 382 -21.43 -14.28 -5.53
CA SER A 382 -21.34 -15.29 -4.46
C SER A 382 -22.31 -16.47 -4.66
N SER A 383 -23.18 -16.43 -5.67
CA SER A 383 -24.25 -17.43 -5.85
C SER A 383 -23.79 -18.88 -6.01
N ALA A 384 -22.54 -19.10 -6.42
CA ALA A 384 -21.97 -20.42 -6.63
C ALA A 384 -21.22 -20.97 -5.41
N ILE A 385 -21.00 -20.15 -4.38
CA ILE A 385 -20.25 -20.53 -3.18
C ILE A 385 -21.09 -21.44 -2.29
N VAL A 386 -20.45 -22.41 -1.64
CA VAL A 386 -21.11 -23.36 -0.73
C VAL A 386 -20.39 -23.39 0.60
N ALA A 387 -21.09 -23.77 1.67
CA ALA A 387 -20.43 -24.05 2.94
C ALA A 387 -19.51 -25.28 2.79
N GLY A 388 -18.31 -25.21 3.35
CA GLY A 388 -17.25 -26.19 3.21
C GLY A 388 -16.36 -25.96 1.98
N ALA A 389 -16.06 -27.05 1.25
CA ALA A 389 -15.07 -27.05 0.19
C ALA A 389 -15.55 -26.33 -1.09
N ASN A 390 -14.75 -25.40 -1.57
CA ASN A 390 -14.95 -24.64 -2.80
C ASN A 390 -13.69 -24.69 -3.67
N VAL A 391 -13.84 -24.35 -4.95
CA VAL A 391 -12.74 -24.20 -5.92
C VAL A 391 -12.93 -22.92 -6.72
N LEU A 392 -11.91 -22.06 -6.67
CA LEU A 392 -11.71 -21.00 -7.64
C LEU A 392 -10.77 -21.52 -8.73
N ALA A 393 -11.19 -21.42 -9.99
CA ALA A 393 -10.47 -21.93 -11.13
C ALA A 393 -10.26 -20.85 -12.18
N PHE A 394 -9.12 -20.90 -12.88
CA PHE A 394 -8.79 -19.93 -13.92
C PHE A 394 -8.27 -20.63 -15.16
N HIS A 395 -8.82 -20.24 -16.30
CA HIS A 395 -8.27 -20.50 -17.61
C HIS A 395 -7.44 -19.28 -17.98
N ALA A 396 -6.14 -19.32 -17.71
CA ALA A 396 -5.22 -18.26 -18.07
C ALA A 396 -4.75 -18.47 -19.52
N ILE A 397 -4.74 -17.42 -20.33
CA ILE A 397 -4.63 -17.50 -21.79
C ILE A 397 -3.69 -16.42 -22.30
N ASN A 398 -2.66 -16.82 -23.03
CA ASN A 398 -1.78 -15.90 -23.76
C ASN A 398 -2.41 -15.36 -25.05
N SER A 399 -1.98 -14.19 -25.48
CA SER A 399 -2.37 -13.56 -26.75
C SER A 399 -1.72 -14.22 -27.96
N GLY A 400 -0.73 -15.09 -27.72
CA GLY A 400 -0.15 -15.94 -28.74
C GLY A 400 0.83 -16.97 -28.19
N VAL A 401 1.32 -17.81 -29.10
CA VAL A 401 2.31 -18.86 -28.83
C VAL A 401 3.70 -18.32 -28.51
N ILE A 402 3.98 -17.07 -28.88
CA ILE A 402 5.23 -16.35 -28.61
C ILE A 402 4.89 -15.04 -27.87
N SER A 403 4.03 -15.13 -26.86
CA SER A 403 3.73 -14.00 -25.97
C SER A 403 4.68 -14.01 -24.77
N SER A 404 4.89 -12.82 -24.21
CA SER A 404 5.36 -12.61 -22.83
C SER A 404 4.30 -13.18 -21.83
N PRO A 405 4.62 -13.33 -20.53
CA PRO A 405 4.09 -14.35 -19.63
C PRO A 405 2.58 -14.58 -19.57
N ILE A 406 2.16 -15.80 -19.23
CA ILE A 406 0.97 -15.93 -18.39
C ILE A 406 1.36 -15.45 -17.01
N PHE A 407 0.63 -14.50 -16.44
CA PHE A 407 0.79 -14.14 -15.04
C PHE A 407 -0.58 -14.14 -14.39
N MET A 408 -0.68 -14.72 -13.20
CA MET A 408 -1.89 -14.64 -12.40
C MET A 408 -1.54 -14.68 -10.92
N VAL A 409 -1.67 -13.52 -10.31
CA VAL A 409 -1.50 -13.29 -8.87
C VAL A 409 -2.67 -12.44 -8.43
N ARG A 410 -3.22 -12.74 -7.25
CA ARG A 410 -4.29 -11.93 -6.66
C ARG A 410 -3.89 -10.49 -6.68
#